data_AF-V4JV65-F1
#
_entry.id   AF-V4JV65-F1
#
_cell.length_a   1.000
_cell.length_b   1.000
_cell.length_c   1.000
_cell.angle_alpha   90.00
_cell.angle_beta   90.00
_cell.angle_gamma   90.00
#
_symmetry.space_group_name_H-M   'P 1'
#
loop_
_entity.id
_entity.type
_entity.pdbx_description
1 polymer ?
#
loop_
_entity_poly.entity_id
_entity_poly.type
_entity_poly.pdbx_seq_one_letter_code
_entity_poly.pdbx_strand_id
1 'polypeptide(L)'
;MAAASLSLLAAALALYALGLLPTGYQALRDARSGGATAFWLLYMPAVIAEVLFIGFSSSDVINERPWLAFTSLSPGRYLRLSALSWALVTLASLAPFSIAYLAMWLLGVWPAIGLLPQLLITTPTLSVLAYFASASLVMMPQLRYEGFTPGQAGIRGLVLAIIVMVPVIMLSYSLNSFSFSLYSSLVALAIISPLLALDGPWASASRKLVERGYV
;
A
#
# COMPACT_ATOMS: atom_id res chain seq x y z
N MET A 1 -2.44 -10.76 -10.50
CA MET A 1 -2.72 -9.31 -10.50
C MET A 1 -3.48 -8.87 -11.75
N ALA A 2 -2.92 -9.00 -12.96
CA ALA A 2 -3.65 -8.65 -14.19
C ALA A 2 -5.00 -9.37 -14.36
N ALA A 3 -5.08 -10.66 -13.99
CA ALA A 3 -6.33 -11.41 -14.01
C ALA A 3 -7.38 -10.88 -13.01
N ALA A 4 -6.95 -10.33 -11.87
CA ALA A 4 -7.85 -9.78 -10.85
C ALA A 4 -8.37 -8.38 -11.23
N SER A 5 -7.54 -7.54 -11.86
CA SER A 5 -7.98 -6.27 -12.42
C SER A 5 -8.88 -6.46 -13.64
N LEU A 6 -8.58 -7.46 -14.49
CA LEU A 6 -9.42 -7.83 -15.63
C LEU A 6 -10.74 -8.43 -15.20
N SER A 7 -10.77 -9.25 -14.15
CA SER A 7 -12.03 -9.77 -13.60
C SER A 7 -12.87 -8.66 -12.96
N LEU A 8 -12.23 -7.67 -12.33
CA LEU A 8 -12.90 -6.45 -11.84
C LEU A 8 -13.53 -5.64 -12.97
N LEU A 9 -12.75 -5.40 -14.03
CA LEU A 9 -13.23 -4.69 -15.21
C LEU A 9 -14.34 -5.47 -15.91
N ALA A 10 -14.18 -6.79 -16.07
CA ALA A 10 -15.18 -7.66 -16.68
C ALA A 10 -16.47 -7.73 -15.83
N ALA A 11 -16.35 -7.80 -14.51
CA ALA A 11 -17.50 -7.73 -13.60
C ALA A 11 -18.20 -6.38 -13.69
N ALA A 12 -17.46 -5.27 -13.76
CA ALA A 12 -18.02 -3.94 -13.97
C ALA A 12 -18.77 -3.83 -15.30
N LEU A 13 -18.16 -4.30 -16.39
CA LEU A 13 -18.76 -4.29 -17.73
C LEU A 13 -20.00 -5.19 -17.80
N ALA A 14 -19.96 -6.38 -17.19
CA ALA A 14 -21.10 -7.29 -17.12
C ALA A 14 -22.26 -6.69 -16.33
N LEU A 15 -21.98 -6.07 -15.18
CA LEU A 15 -23.00 -5.39 -14.38
C LEU A 15 -23.57 -4.15 -15.08
N TYR A 16 -22.75 -3.41 -15.83
CA TYR A 16 -23.20 -2.31 -16.69
C TYR A 16 -24.13 -2.82 -17.80
N ALA A 17 -23.72 -3.87 -18.52
CA ALA A 17 -24.52 -4.47 -19.59
C ALA A 17 -25.87 -5.02 -19.10
N LEU A 18 -25.92 -5.51 -17.86
CA LEU A 18 -27.15 -6.00 -17.21
C LEU A 18 -28.01 -4.87 -16.60
N GLY A 19 -27.57 -3.60 -16.67
CA GLY A 19 -28.26 -2.48 -16.01
C GLY A 19 -28.25 -2.54 -14.47
N LEU A 20 -27.39 -3.40 -13.90
CA LEU A 20 -27.26 -3.63 -12.46
C LEU A 20 -26.21 -2.73 -11.80
N LEU A 21 -25.50 -1.94 -12.61
CA LEU A 21 -24.55 -0.96 -12.09
C LEU A 21 -25.33 0.21 -11.49
N PRO A 22 -25.20 0.50 -10.18
CA PRO A 22 -25.78 1.70 -9.65
C PRO A 22 -25.09 2.89 -10.32
N THR A 23 -25.87 3.77 -10.93
CA THR A 23 -25.37 4.98 -11.61
C THR A 23 -25.72 6.22 -10.79
N GLY A 24 -24.86 7.25 -10.84
CA GLY A 24 -25.19 8.55 -10.25
C GLY A 24 -25.40 8.51 -8.74
N TYR A 25 -26.54 9.04 -8.28
CA TYR A 25 -26.89 9.14 -6.86
C TYR A 25 -27.13 7.79 -6.18
N GLN A 26 -27.52 6.74 -6.93
CA GLN A 26 -27.68 5.39 -6.37
C GLN A 26 -26.33 4.78 -5.99
N ALA A 27 -25.27 4.98 -6.77
CA ALA A 27 -23.93 4.54 -6.39
C ALA A 27 -23.44 5.26 -5.13
N LEU A 28 -23.76 6.56 -5.01
CA LEU A 28 -23.43 7.35 -3.83
C LEU A 28 -24.24 6.90 -2.60
N ARG A 29 -25.52 6.57 -2.78
CA ARG A 29 -26.41 6.05 -1.72
C ARG A 29 -25.99 4.66 -1.28
N ASP A 30 -25.72 3.75 -2.20
CA ASP A 30 -25.26 2.39 -1.92
C ASP A 30 -23.87 2.41 -1.28
N ALA A 31 -22.95 3.26 -1.75
CA ALA A 31 -21.67 3.46 -1.07
C ALA A 31 -21.83 3.98 0.37
N ARG A 32 -22.78 4.89 0.60
CA ARG A 32 -23.10 5.42 1.95
C ARG A 32 -23.85 4.44 2.84
N SER A 33 -24.69 3.58 2.28
CA SER A 33 -25.46 2.58 3.02
C SER A 33 -24.74 1.23 3.15
N GLY A 34 -23.50 1.11 2.67
CA GLY A 34 -22.75 -0.14 2.69
C GLY A 34 -23.35 -1.22 1.79
N GLY A 35 -23.96 -0.83 0.68
CA GLY A 35 -24.54 -1.73 -0.31
C GLY A 35 -23.52 -2.77 -0.79
N ALA A 36 -23.98 -4.02 -0.94
CA ALA A 36 -23.12 -5.17 -1.23
C ALA A 36 -22.28 -4.96 -2.50
N THR A 37 -22.83 -4.30 -3.52
CA THR A 37 -22.13 -4.03 -4.79
C THR A 37 -20.95 -3.06 -4.60
N ALA A 38 -21.14 -1.93 -3.92
CA ALA A 38 -20.06 -0.98 -3.64
C ALA A 38 -18.98 -1.59 -2.73
N PHE A 39 -19.38 -2.39 -1.75
CA PHE A 39 -18.45 -3.10 -0.88
C PHE A 39 -17.57 -4.10 -1.65
N TRP A 40 -18.19 -4.98 -2.47
CA TRP A 40 -17.45 -6.04 -3.18
C TRP A 40 -16.69 -5.54 -4.42
N LEU A 41 -17.20 -4.54 -5.13
CA LEU A 41 -16.57 -4.02 -6.35
C LEU A 41 -15.56 -2.91 -6.07
N LEU A 42 -15.84 -2.02 -5.11
CA LEU A 42 -15.00 -0.84 -4.88
C LEU A 42 -14.06 -1.06 -3.69
N TYR A 43 -14.63 -1.36 -2.53
CA TYR A 43 -13.89 -1.34 -1.28
C TYR A 43 -12.95 -2.55 -1.13
N MET A 44 -13.46 -3.77 -1.26
CA MET A 44 -12.68 -4.99 -0.99
C MET A 44 -11.42 -5.12 -1.85
N PRO A 45 -11.45 -4.91 -3.18
CA PRO A 45 -10.24 -5.06 -3.98
C PRO A 45 -9.18 -4.00 -3.68
N ALA A 46 -9.59 -2.77 -3.41
CA ALA A 46 -8.68 -1.70 -3.00
C ALA A 46 -8.03 -2.02 -1.66
N VAL A 47 -8.82 -2.45 -0.66
CA VAL A 47 -8.29 -2.86 0.67
C VAL A 47 -7.31 -4.02 0.54
N ILE A 48 -7.65 -5.07 -0.22
CA ILE A 48 -6.77 -6.22 -0.43
C ILE A 48 -5.46 -5.76 -1.07
N ALA A 49 -5.53 -4.94 -2.11
CA ALA A 49 -4.34 -4.45 -2.79
C ALA A 49 -3.45 -3.61 -1.83
N GLU A 50 -4.03 -2.69 -1.07
CA GLU A 50 -3.28 -1.86 -0.12
C GLU A 50 -2.60 -2.68 0.97
N VAL A 51 -3.37 -3.54 1.65
CA VAL A 51 -2.86 -4.37 2.75
C VAL A 51 -1.74 -5.29 2.26
N LEU A 52 -1.89 -5.89 1.07
CA LEU A 52 -0.88 -6.76 0.50
C LEU A 52 0.41 -6.01 0.19
N PHE A 53 0.36 -4.85 -0.47
CA PHE A 53 1.58 -4.13 -0.86
C PHE A 53 2.30 -3.52 0.33
N ILE A 54 1.56 -2.89 1.24
CA ILE A 54 2.14 -2.32 2.46
C ILE A 54 2.72 -3.45 3.32
N GLY A 55 1.98 -4.56 3.49
CA GLY A 55 2.43 -5.74 4.22
C GLY A 55 3.68 -6.38 3.61
N PHE A 56 3.68 -6.67 2.30
CA PHE A 56 4.83 -7.29 1.64
C PHE A 56 6.09 -6.43 1.69
N SER A 57 5.97 -5.10 1.54
CA SER A 57 7.13 -4.21 1.67
C SER A 57 7.79 -4.32 3.05
N SER A 58 7.00 -4.49 4.12
CA SER A 58 7.53 -4.66 5.47
C SER A 58 8.18 -6.03 5.70
N SER A 59 7.65 -7.07 5.05
CA SER A 59 8.18 -8.43 5.12
C SER A 59 9.46 -8.60 4.32
N ASP A 60 9.60 -7.90 3.19
CA ASP A 60 10.76 -8.02 2.32
C ASP A 60 12.05 -7.57 3.00
N VAL A 61 11.99 -6.49 3.80
CA VAL A 61 13.11 -6.00 4.64
C VAL A 61 13.69 -7.11 5.53
N ILE A 62 12.85 -8.02 5.99
CA ILE A 62 13.25 -9.13 6.88
C ILE A 62 14.06 -10.16 6.10
N ASN A 63 13.75 -10.33 4.81
CA ASN A 63 14.41 -11.28 3.91
C ASN A 63 15.63 -10.66 3.22
N GLU A 64 15.78 -9.34 3.25
CA GLU A 64 16.99 -8.72 2.76
C GLU A 64 18.21 -9.28 3.49
N ARG A 65 19.30 -9.45 2.73
CA ARG A 65 20.61 -9.79 3.27
C ARG A 65 21.55 -8.61 3.04
N PRO A 66 21.39 -7.48 3.76
CA PRO A 66 22.04 -6.23 3.40
C PRO A 66 23.57 -6.36 3.45
N TRP A 67 24.10 -7.23 4.31
CA TRP A 67 25.53 -7.53 4.41
C TRP A 67 26.18 -8.02 3.10
N LEU A 68 25.41 -8.65 2.20
CA LEU A 68 25.91 -9.06 0.88
C LEU A 68 26.06 -7.88 -0.08
N ALA A 69 25.22 -6.86 0.07
CA ALA A 69 25.20 -5.67 -0.79
C ALA A 69 26.05 -4.51 -0.24
N PHE A 70 26.35 -4.49 1.05
CA PHE A 70 27.15 -3.42 1.69
C PHE A 70 28.62 -3.39 1.28
N THR A 71 29.09 -4.44 0.58
CA THR A 71 30.42 -4.47 -0.03
C THR A 71 30.50 -3.62 -1.30
N SER A 72 29.36 -3.30 -1.93
CA SER A 72 29.30 -2.56 -3.20
C SER A 72 28.59 -1.20 -3.11
N LEU A 73 27.73 -0.98 -2.12
CA LEU A 73 26.97 0.26 -1.92
C LEU A 73 26.92 0.68 -0.45
N SER A 74 26.82 1.99 -0.21
CA SER A 74 26.65 2.51 1.16
C SER A 74 25.32 2.00 1.76
N PRO A 75 25.31 1.47 2.99
CA PRO A 75 24.16 0.81 3.60
C PRO A 75 22.83 1.59 3.59
N GLY A 76 22.87 2.87 3.97
CA GLY A 76 21.67 3.70 3.99
C GLY A 76 21.12 3.98 2.59
N ARG A 77 22.00 4.18 1.60
CA ARG A 77 21.60 4.38 0.20
C ARG A 77 20.96 3.12 -0.39
N TYR A 78 21.48 1.94 -0.05
CA TYR A 78 20.90 0.67 -0.46
C TYR A 78 19.45 0.55 0.04
N LEU A 79 19.22 0.67 1.36
CA LEU A 79 17.87 0.56 1.92
C LEU A 79 16.90 1.61 1.35
N ARG A 80 17.37 2.84 1.15
CA ARG A 80 16.54 3.88 0.53
C ARG A 80 16.13 3.48 -0.90
N LEU A 81 17.07 3.00 -1.70
CA LEU A 81 16.80 2.58 -3.08
C LEU A 81 15.92 1.34 -3.13
N SER A 82 16.08 0.39 -2.20
CA SER A 82 15.18 -0.75 -2.04
C SER A 82 13.75 -0.30 -1.72
N ALA A 83 13.59 0.63 -0.78
CA ALA A 83 12.27 1.19 -0.45
C ALA A 83 11.63 1.92 -1.65
N LEU A 84 12.42 2.70 -2.40
CA LEU A 84 11.97 3.33 -3.64
C LEU A 84 11.59 2.32 -4.72
N SER A 85 12.36 1.24 -4.86
CA SER A 85 12.05 0.14 -5.77
C SER A 85 10.69 -0.47 -5.42
N TRP A 86 10.42 -0.68 -4.13
CA TRP A 86 9.10 -1.15 -3.67
C TRP A 86 7.97 -0.18 -3.96
N ALA A 87 8.20 1.14 -3.83
CA ALA A 87 7.22 2.14 -4.23
C ALA A 87 6.89 2.03 -5.72
N LEU A 88 7.91 1.86 -6.58
CA LEU A 88 7.74 1.69 -8.02
C LEU A 88 7.03 0.37 -8.37
N VAL A 89 7.40 -0.73 -7.71
CA VAL A 89 6.73 -2.04 -7.87
C VAL A 89 5.27 -1.94 -7.45
N THR A 90 4.99 -1.29 -6.32
CA THR A 90 3.63 -1.05 -5.83
C THR A 90 2.84 -0.24 -6.86
N LEU A 91 3.38 0.89 -7.33
CA LEU A 91 2.73 1.76 -8.30
C LEU A 91 2.46 1.04 -9.64
N ALA A 92 3.44 0.32 -10.17
CA ALA A 92 3.29 -0.46 -11.39
C ALA A 92 2.24 -1.57 -11.24
N SER A 93 2.17 -2.19 -10.06
CA SER A 93 1.21 -3.26 -9.77
C SER A 93 -0.21 -2.74 -9.49
N LEU A 94 -0.35 -1.49 -9.04
CA LEU A 94 -1.64 -0.82 -8.81
C LEU A 94 -2.17 -0.10 -10.05
N ALA A 95 -1.35 0.10 -11.09
CA ALA A 95 -1.79 0.71 -12.33
C ALA A 95 -3.00 -0.02 -12.97
N PRO A 96 -3.05 -1.36 -13.05
CA PRO A 96 -4.23 -2.07 -13.58
C PRO A 96 -5.51 -1.83 -12.76
N PHE A 97 -5.40 -1.76 -11.43
CA PHE A 97 -6.55 -1.45 -10.55
C PHE A 97 -7.01 0.00 -10.76
N SER A 98 -6.08 0.93 -10.86
CA SER A 98 -6.37 2.34 -11.09
C SER A 98 -7.05 2.57 -12.44
N ILE A 99 -6.63 1.86 -13.49
CA ILE A 99 -7.30 1.88 -14.79
C ILE A 99 -8.73 1.33 -14.67
N ALA A 100 -8.94 0.22 -13.95
CA ALA A 100 -10.27 -0.34 -13.74
C ALA A 100 -11.20 0.63 -12.99
N TYR A 101 -10.72 1.29 -11.92
CA TYR A 101 -11.49 2.29 -11.18
C TYR A 101 -11.77 3.55 -12.00
N LEU A 102 -10.83 3.98 -12.83
CA LEU A 102 -11.04 5.08 -13.76
C LEU A 102 -12.13 4.71 -14.79
N ALA A 103 -12.08 3.50 -15.35
CA ALA A 103 -13.11 3.01 -16.26
C ALA A 103 -14.49 2.94 -15.58
N MET A 104 -14.57 2.44 -14.34
CA MET A 104 -15.80 2.44 -13.54
C MET A 104 -16.35 3.85 -13.32
N TRP A 105 -15.49 4.82 -13.05
CA TRP A 105 -15.89 6.23 -12.91
C TRP A 105 -16.47 6.77 -14.22
N LEU A 106 -15.82 6.51 -15.36
CA LEU A 106 -16.32 6.90 -16.69
C LEU A 106 -17.66 6.23 -17.04
N LEU A 107 -17.93 5.05 -16.49
CA LEU A 107 -19.21 4.34 -16.62
C LEU A 107 -20.29 4.82 -15.64
N GLY A 108 -20.03 5.85 -14.85
CA GLY A 108 -21.02 6.49 -13.96
C GLY A 108 -20.96 6.06 -12.50
N VAL A 109 -19.96 5.27 -12.08
CA VAL A 109 -19.68 4.94 -10.68
C VAL A 109 -18.82 6.04 -10.06
N TRP A 110 -19.46 7.18 -9.75
CA TRP A 110 -18.78 8.38 -9.26
C TRP A 110 -17.82 8.15 -8.08
N PRO A 111 -18.14 7.33 -7.06
CA PRO A 111 -17.24 7.06 -5.93
C PRO A 111 -15.87 6.47 -6.32
N ALA A 112 -15.76 5.79 -7.46
CA ALA A 112 -14.54 5.09 -7.86
C ALA A 112 -13.34 6.04 -8.06
N ILE A 113 -13.58 7.29 -8.47
CA ILE A 113 -12.51 8.29 -8.63
C ILE A 113 -11.79 8.58 -7.30
N GLY A 114 -12.51 8.47 -6.18
CA GLY A 114 -11.97 8.66 -4.84
C GLY A 114 -10.87 7.67 -4.49
N LEU A 115 -10.81 6.51 -5.14
CA LEU A 115 -9.79 5.49 -4.89
C LEU A 115 -8.47 5.77 -5.59
N LEU A 116 -8.46 6.58 -6.66
CA LEU A 116 -7.26 6.77 -7.47
C LEU A 116 -6.09 7.42 -6.71
N PRO A 117 -6.28 8.53 -5.96
CA PRO A 117 -5.17 9.11 -5.19
C PRO A 117 -4.62 8.15 -4.13
N GLN A 118 -5.49 7.39 -3.46
CA GLN A 118 -5.07 6.37 -2.49
C GLN A 118 -4.15 5.34 -3.14
N LEU A 119 -4.61 4.70 -4.22
CA LEU A 119 -3.86 3.63 -4.89
C LEU A 119 -2.59 4.12 -5.58
N LEU A 120 -2.61 5.31 -6.19
CA LEU A 120 -1.48 5.81 -6.98
C LEU A 120 -0.44 6.56 -6.16
N ILE A 121 -0.82 7.10 -4.99
CA ILE A 121 0.06 7.95 -4.18
C ILE A 121 0.19 7.39 -2.78
N THR A 122 -0.92 7.22 -2.06
CA THR A 122 -0.87 6.81 -0.64
C THR A 122 -0.28 5.41 -0.47
N THR A 123 -0.72 4.42 -1.24
CA THR A 123 -0.22 3.05 -1.09
C THR A 123 1.28 2.93 -1.36
N PRO A 124 1.84 3.43 -2.49
CA PRO A 124 3.28 3.40 -2.70
C PRO A 124 4.06 4.15 -1.61
N THR A 125 3.51 5.26 -1.13
CA THR A 125 4.13 6.09 -0.08
C THR A 125 4.15 5.37 1.27
N LEU A 126 3.07 4.69 1.64
CA LEU A 126 2.99 3.91 2.88
C LEU A 126 3.77 2.59 2.78
N SER A 127 3.98 2.02 1.59
CA SER A 127 4.94 0.93 1.41
C SER A 127 6.37 1.36 1.77
N VAL A 128 6.80 2.57 1.38
CA VAL A 128 8.10 3.13 1.80
C VAL A 128 8.15 3.27 3.32
N LEU A 129 7.08 3.79 3.92
CA LEU A 129 7.00 3.95 5.37
C LEU A 129 7.05 2.62 6.12
N ALA A 130 6.31 1.63 5.64
CA ALA A 130 6.26 0.30 6.23
C ALA A 130 7.63 -0.41 6.13
N TYR A 131 8.28 -0.30 4.96
CA TYR A 131 9.65 -0.77 4.76
C TYR A 131 10.62 -0.08 5.74
N PHE A 132 10.59 1.25 5.83
CA PHE A 132 11.46 2.00 6.75
C PHE A 132 11.18 1.68 8.22
N ALA A 133 9.92 1.56 8.61
CA ALA A 133 9.50 1.21 9.97
C ALA A 133 9.98 -0.19 10.34
N SER A 134 9.84 -1.16 9.42
CA SER A 134 10.34 -2.52 9.58
C SER A 134 11.86 -2.54 9.81
N ALA A 135 12.60 -1.77 8.99
CA ALA A 135 14.04 -1.63 9.11
C ALA A 135 14.46 -0.96 10.43
N SER A 136 13.87 0.17 10.75
CA SER A 136 14.28 1.01 11.89
C SER A 136 13.91 0.42 13.25
N LEU A 137 12.80 -0.31 13.34
CA LEU A 137 12.35 -0.94 14.57
C LEU A 137 12.86 -2.38 14.73
N VAL A 138 13.40 -2.98 13.66
CA VAL A 138 13.77 -4.40 13.62
C VAL A 138 12.57 -5.22 14.09
N MET A 139 11.50 -5.15 13.28
CA MET A 139 10.21 -5.73 13.64
C MET A 139 10.26 -7.25 13.73
N MET A 140 11.17 -7.88 12.99
CA MET A 140 11.52 -9.29 13.13
C MET A 140 13.05 -9.44 12.99
N PRO A 141 13.68 -10.38 13.70
CA PRO A 141 15.06 -10.75 13.43
C PRO A 141 15.20 -11.25 11.98
N GLN A 142 16.20 -10.73 11.27
CA GLN A 142 16.67 -11.24 9.98
C GLN A 142 17.30 -12.62 10.22
N LEU A 143 16.63 -13.64 9.73
CA LEU A 143 17.02 -15.03 9.96
C LEU A 143 18.22 -15.39 9.10
N ARG A 144 19.25 -16.00 9.70
CA ARG A 144 20.34 -16.64 8.94
C ARG A 144 19.88 -17.84 8.10
N TYR A 145 18.73 -18.42 8.42
CA TYR A 145 18.17 -19.62 7.76
C TYR A 145 16.77 -19.33 7.20
N GLU A 146 16.52 -19.80 5.98
CA GLU A 146 15.21 -19.72 5.34
C GLU A 146 14.18 -20.59 6.10
N GLY A 147 12.97 -20.05 6.34
CA GLY A 147 11.82 -20.85 6.81
C GLY A 147 11.44 -20.72 8.29
N PHE A 148 12.05 -19.83 9.07
CA PHE A 148 11.55 -19.50 10.42
C PHE A 148 10.61 -18.28 10.34
N THR A 149 9.54 -18.23 11.12
CA THR A 149 8.74 -17.01 11.30
C THR A 149 8.79 -16.67 12.78
N PRO A 150 9.58 -15.68 13.22
CA PRO A 150 9.61 -15.31 14.62
C PRO A 150 8.26 -14.67 14.98
N GLY A 151 7.39 -15.47 15.58
CA GLY A 151 6.13 -15.03 16.15
C GLY A 151 6.36 -14.21 17.41
N GLN A 152 6.66 -12.92 17.27
CA GLN A 152 6.59 -11.98 18.39
C GLN A 152 5.92 -10.68 17.92
N ALA A 153 4.59 -10.68 17.95
CA ALA A 153 3.79 -9.47 17.87
C ALA A 153 3.92 -8.68 19.20
N GLY A 154 5.07 -8.02 19.38
CA GLY A 154 5.27 -7.03 20.44
C GLY A 154 4.76 -5.64 20.03
N ILE A 155 5.10 -4.61 20.82
CA ILE A 155 4.78 -3.19 20.53
C ILE A 155 5.24 -2.77 19.11
N ARG A 156 6.30 -3.39 18.58
CA ARG A 156 6.79 -3.16 17.21
C ARG A 156 5.80 -3.64 16.15
N GLY A 157 5.14 -4.77 16.38
CA GLY A 157 4.07 -5.27 15.49
C GLY A 157 2.83 -4.39 15.51
N LEU A 158 2.54 -3.72 16.65
CA LEU A 158 1.45 -2.74 16.75
C LEU A 158 1.69 -1.53 15.83
N VAL A 159 2.94 -1.04 15.74
CA VAL A 159 3.28 0.06 14.82
C VAL A 159 3.01 -0.33 13.37
N LEU A 160 3.37 -1.55 12.96
CA LEU A 160 3.07 -2.04 11.61
C LEU A 160 1.57 -2.17 11.38
N ALA A 161 0.85 -2.72 12.36
CA ALA A 161 -0.61 -2.83 12.30
C ALA A 161 -1.26 -1.45 12.13
N ILE A 162 -0.77 -0.42 12.81
CA ILE A 162 -1.25 0.96 12.63
C ILE A 162 -0.96 1.45 11.21
N ILE A 163 0.26 1.25 10.69
CA ILE A 163 0.64 1.66 9.32
C ILE A 163 -0.26 0.99 8.27
N VAL A 164 -0.71 -0.24 8.51
CA VAL A 164 -1.63 -0.97 7.62
C VAL A 164 -3.10 -0.58 7.84
N MET A 165 -3.54 -0.35 9.08
CA MET A 165 -4.96 -0.08 9.39
C MET A 165 -5.38 1.35 9.06
N VAL A 166 -4.48 2.32 9.20
CA VAL A 166 -4.76 3.72 8.85
C VAL A 166 -5.22 3.88 7.39
N PRO A 167 -4.51 3.35 6.37
CA PRO A 167 -4.97 3.42 4.98
C PRO A 167 -6.31 2.70 4.73
N VAL A 168 -6.59 1.59 5.41
CA VAL A 168 -7.90 0.91 5.32
C VAL A 168 -9.05 1.83 5.76
N ILE A 169 -8.83 2.61 6.82
CA ILE A 169 -9.79 3.63 7.28
C ILE A 169 -9.88 4.78 6.27
N MET A 170 -8.74 5.25 5.76
CA MET A 170 -8.69 6.32 4.76
C MET A 170 -9.41 5.95 3.45
N LEU A 171 -9.32 4.69 3.01
CA LEU A 171 -10.05 4.17 1.86
C LEU A 171 -11.57 4.31 2.03
N SER A 172 -12.10 4.01 3.22
CA SER A 172 -13.53 4.16 3.51
C SER A 172 -13.99 5.61 3.37
N TYR A 173 -13.19 6.57 3.85
CA TYR A 173 -13.48 7.99 3.67
C TYR A 173 -13.28 8.46 2.22
N SER A 174 -12.33 7.88 1.51
CA SER A 174 -12.00 8.23 0.12
C SER A 174 -13.12 7.91 -0.86
N LEU A 175 -13.90 6.84 -0.60
CA LEU A 175 -15.12 6.54 -1.36
C LEU A 175 -16.18 7.65 -1.28
N ASN A 176 -16.16 8.44 -0.21
CA ASN A 176 -17.14 9.50 0.05
C ASN A 176 -16.66 10.88 -0.39
N SER A 177 -15.34 11.09 -0.45
CA SER A 177 -14.75 12.41 -0.74
C SER A 177 -13.45 12.27 -1.51
N PHE A 178 -13.49 12.65 -2.80
CA PHE A 178 -12.29 12.76 -3.63
C PHE A 178 -11.30 13.77 -3.04
N SER A 179 -11.78 14.90 -2.51
CA SER A 179 -10.92 15.91 -1.88
C SER A 179 -10.18 15.33 -0.67
N PHE A 180 -10.87 14.53 0.18
CA PHE A 180 -10.20 13.84 1.28
C PHE A 180 -9.08 12.92 0.76
N SER A 181 -9.40 12.08 -0.23
CA SER A 181 -8.43 11.17 -0.85
C SER A 181 -7.20 11.90 -1.39
N LEU A 182 -7.41 13.01 -2.10
CA LEU A 182 -6.34 13.83 -2.64
C LEU A 182 -5.49 14.46 -1.55
N TYR A 183 -6.11 15.16 -0.58
CA TYR A 183 -5.37 15.82 0.49
C TYR A 183 -4.62 14.84 1.37
N SER A 184 -5.23 13.72 1.72
CA SER A 184 -4.59 12.70 2.54
C SER A 184 -3.40 12.07 1.82
N SER A 185 -3.50 11.90 0.49
CA SER A 185 -2.39 11.43 -0.35
C SER A 185 -1.23 12.42 -0.42
N LEU A 186 -1.53 13.71 -0.55
CA LEU A 186 -0.53 14.78 -0.53
C LEU A 186 0.16 14.88 0.84
N VAL A 187 -0.59 14.70 1.93
CA VAL A 187 -0.03 14.65 3.29
C VAL A 187 0.88 13.45 3.46
N ALA A 188 0.47 12.26 3.02
CA ALA A 188 1.34 11.08 3.05
C ALA A 188 2.64 11.34 2.28
N LEU A 189 2.54 11.89 1.07
CA LEU A 189 3.70 12.23 0.25
C LEU A 189 4.61 13.25 0.93
N ALA A 190 4.05 14.29 1.55
CA ALA A 190 4.79 15.31 2.29
C ALA A 190 5.53 14.72 3.51
N ILE A 191 4.96 13.70 4.17
CA ILE A 191 5.61 13.00 5.30
C ILE A 191 6.80 12.16 4.81
N ILE A 192 6.68 11.49 3.66
CA ILE A 192 7.71 10.56 3.16
C ILE A 192 8.78 11.25 2.31
N SER A 193 8.48 12.37 1.68
CA SER A 193 9.46 13.17 0.93
C SER A 193 10.75 13.47 1.70
N PRO A 194 10.73 13.98 2.95
CA PRO A 194 11.95 14.22 3.72
C PRO A 194 12.68 12.92 4.06
N LEU A 195 11.93 11.84 4.32
CA LEU A 195 12.53 10.52 4.57
C LEU A 195 13.35 10.05 3.37
N LEU A 196 12.86 10.25 2.15
CA LEU A 196 13.58 9.93 0.92
C LEU A 196 14.75 10.88 0.64
N ALA A 197 14.63 12.15 1.00
CA ALA A 197 15.68 13.15 0.77
C ALA A 197 16.91 12.97 1.68
N LEU A 198 16.72 12.47 2.90
CA LEU A 198 17.76 12.43 3.92
C LEU A 198 18.45 11.06 4.00
N ASP A 199 19.78 11.02 3.93
CA ASP A 199 20.53 9.75 4.06
C ASP A 199 20.65 9.26 5.52
N GLY A 200 20.62 10.18 6.49
CA GLY A 200 20.83 9.91 7.92
C GLY A 200 19.87 8.88 8.52
N PRO A 201 18.53 9.03 8.34
CA PRO A 201 17.56 8.06 8.85
C PRO A 201 17.80 6.63 8.34
N TRP A 202 18.10 6.48 7.05
CA TRP A 202 18.38 5.17 6.44
C TRP A 202 19.68 4.56 6.94
N ALA A 203 20.73 5.37 7.12
CA ALA A 203 21.99 4.91 7.69
C ALA A 203 21.86 4.50 9.17
N SER A 204 20.91 5.10 9.91
CA SER A 204 20.57 4.65 11.27
C SER A 204 19.79 3.34 11.24
N ALA A 205 18.79 3.23 10.36
CA ALA A 205 18.00 2.01 10.18
C ALA A 205 18.87 0.82 9.77
N SER A 206 19.81 1.01 8.83
CA SER A 206 20.73 -0.04 8.40
C SER A 206 21.63 -0.54 9.53
N ARG A 207 22.13 0.38 10.38
CA ARG A 207 22.94 0.01 11.55
C ARG A 207 22.12 -0.79 12.56
N LYS A 208 20.89 -0.37 12.86
CA LYS A 208 19.99 -1.09 13.76
C LYS A 208 19.66 -2.49 13.24
N LEU A 209 19.41 -2.64 11.93
CA LEU A 209 19.20 -3.94 11.30
C LEU A 209 20.42 -4.85 11.47
N VAL A 210 21.63 -4.33 11.27
CA VAL A 210 22.86 -5.12 11.44
C VAL A 210 23.09 -5.49 12.91
N GLU A 211 22.93 -4.55 13.82
CA GLU A 211 23.24 -4.74 15.25
C GLU A 211 22.22 -5.60 15.99
N ARG A 212 20.95 -5.57 15.57
CA ARG A 212 19.84 -6.19 16.30
C ARG A 212 19.03 -7.17 15.47
N GLY A 213 19.23 -7.18 14.15
CA GLY A 213 18.47 -8.01 13.22
C GLY A 213 19.07 -9.40 13.05
N TYR A 214 20.38 -9.60 13.19
CA TYR A 214 20.95 -10.94 13.04
C TYR A 214 20.82 -11.76 14.32
N VAL A 215 20.08 -12.86 14.22
CA VAL A 215 20.10 -13.99 15.15
C VAL A 215 20.58 -15.21 14.38
#